data_AF-D8TT75-F1
#
_entry.id   AF-D8TT75-F1
#
_cell.length_a   1.000
_cell.length_b   1.000
_cell.length_c   1.000
_cell.angle_alpha   90.00
_cell.angle_beta   90.00
_cell.angle_gamma   90.00
#
_symmetry.space_group_name_H-M   'P 1'
#
loop_
_entity.id
_entity.type
_entity.pdbx_description
1 polymer ?
#
loop_
_entity_poly.entity_id
_entity_poly.type
_entity_poly.pdbx_seq_one_letter_code
_entity_poly.pdbx_strand_id
1 'polypeptide(L)'
;MALKTAWTESEDALLRQLVEEKGPKNWGLIAAQIKTKSGKQCRRRWTNFLNADLKTGGWTPQEDNILMEGHKMHGNKWTEIAKMVGGRTDNAVKNR
;
A
#
# COMPACT_ATOMS: atom_id res chain seq x y z
N MET A 1 19.82 10.93 -12.65
CA MET A 1 18.93 9.91 -13.26
C MET A 1 17.53 10.10 -12.68
N ALA A 2 16.51 10.34 -13.52
CA ALA A 2 15.14 10.54 -13.05
C ALA A 2 14.49 9.19 -12.69
N LEU A 3 13.96 9.08 -11.48
CA LEU A 3 13.26 7.87 -11.02
C LEU A 3 11.91 7.76 -11.72
N LYS A 4 11.60 6.60 -12.31
CA LYS A 4 10.35 6.37 -13.05
C LYS A 4 9.16 6.26 -12.08
N THR A 5 8.04 6.92 -12.41
CA THR A 5 6.79 6.90 -11.63
C THR A 5 5.95 5.64 -11.86
N ALA A 6 5.98 5.08 -13.06
CA ALA A 6 5.27 3.85 -13.40
C ALA A 6 6.02 2.61 -12.89
N TRP A 7 5.27 1.63 -12.39
CA TRP A 7 5.77 0.31 -11.98
C TRP A 7 5.50 -0.70 -13.09
N THR A 8 6.49 -1.52 -13.42
CA THR A 8 6.30 -2.68 -14.30
C THR A 8 6.04 -3.95 -13.50
N GLU A 9 5.48 -4.97 -14.15
CA GLU A 9 5.24 -6.26 -13.50
C GLU A 9 6.54 -6.92 -13.01
N SER A 10 7.63 -6.78 -13.76
CA SER A 10 8.96 -7.25 -13.33
C SER A 10 9.48 -6.52 -12.09
N GLU A 11 9.25 -5.20 -11.99
CA GLU A 11 9.61 -4.42 -10.81
C GLU A 11 8.77 -4.82 -9.60
N ASP A 12 7.48 -5.11 -9.79
CA ASP A 12 6.59 -5.59 -8.73
C ASP A 12 6.97 -7.00 -8.27
N ALA A 13 7.30 -7.90 -9.20
CA ALA A 13 7.78 -9.25 -8.89
C ALA A 13 9.08 -9.20 -8.08
N LEU A 14 10.03 -8.36 -8.51
CA LEU A 14 11.29 -8.16 -7.80
C LEU A 14 11.06 -7.54 -6.42
N LEU A 15 10.15 -6.56 -6.31
CA LEU A 15 9.78 -5.96 -5.02
C LEU A 15 9.18 -7.00 -4.07
N ARG A 16 8.29 -7.90 -4.56
CA ARG A 16 7.74 -8.99 -3.74
C ARG A 16 8.82 -9.92 -3.22
N GLN A 17 9.69 -10.40 -4.11
CA GLN A 17 10.78 -11.29 -3.74
C GLN A 17 11.70 -10.64 -2.70
N LEU A 18 12.08 -9.37 -2.89
CA LEU A 18 12.97 -8.67 -1.97
C LEU A 18 12.33 -8.42 -0.60
N VAL A 19 11.00 -8.20 -0.56
CA VAL A 19 10.28 -8.05 0.70
C VAL A 19 10.10 -9.39 1.40
N GLU A 20 9.92 -10.49 0.67
CA GLU A 20 9.88 -11.83 1.25
C GLU A 20 11.24 -12.22 1.85
N GLU A 21 12.34 -11.93 1.14
CA GLU A 21 13.69 -12.25 1.59
C GLU A 21 14.16 -11.36 2.77
N LYS A 22 13.92 -10.05 2.70
CA LYS A 22 14.50 -9.07 3.65
C LYS A 22 13.50 -8.50 4.65
N GLY A 23 12.21 -8.76 4.46
CA GLY A 23 11.11 -8.15 5.19
C GLY A 23 10.81 -6.69 4.78
N PRO A 24 9.60 -6.17 5.07
CA PRO A 24 9.17 -4.81 4.71
C PRO A 24 9.75 -3.73 5.65
N LYS A 25 11.03 -3.85 6.02
CA LYS A 25 11.70 -3.04 7.05
C LYS A 25 12.73 -2.09 6.43
N ASN A 26 13.59 -2.61 5.56
CA ASN A 26 14.74 -1.88 5.01
C ASN A 26 14.56 -1.52 3.52
N TRP A 27 13.66 -0.57 3.25
CA TRP A 27 13.33 -0.14 1.89
C TRP A 27 14.50 0.44 1.10
N GLY A 28 15.52 1.00 1.76
CA GLY A 28 16.73 1.48 1.09
C GLY A 28 17.52 0.36 0.41
N LEU A 29 17.67 -0.78 1.09
CA LEU A 29 18.35 -1.96 0.54
C LEU A 29 17.54 -2.62 -0.59
N ILE A 30 16.21 -2.62 -0.46
CA ILE A 30 15.31 -3.12 -1.50
C ILE A 30 15.43 -2.23 -2.75
N ALA A 31 15.40 -0.91 -2.58
CA ALA A 31 15.55 0.04 -3.67
C ALA A 31 16.90 -0.06 -4.41
N ALA A 32 17.98 -0.34 -3.67
CA ALA A 32 19.31 -0.54 -4.26
C ALA A 32 19.33 -1.72 -5.26
N GLN A 33 18.50 -2.75 -5.05
CA GLN A 33 18.37 -3.89 -5.97
C GLN A 33 17.51 -3.55 -7.19
N ILE A 34 16.42 -2.77 -7.01
CA ILE A 34 15.53 -2.37 -8.10
C ILE A 34 16.21 -1.31 -9.00
N LYS A 35 17.09 -0.46 -8.44
CA LYS A 35 17.90 0.58 -9.11
C LYS A 35 17.11 1.74 -9.75
N THR A 36 15.90 1.48 -10.23
CA THR A 36 15.01 2.44 -10.91
C THR A 36 14.02 3.12 -9.97
N LYS A 37 13.90 2.63 -8.73
CA LYS A 37 12.95 3.08 -7.71
C LYS A 37 13.67 3.42 -6.41
N SER A 38 13.24 4.46 -5.72
CA SER A 38 13.70 4.82 -4.38
C SER A 38 13.02 3.99 -3.29
N GLY A 39 13.62 3.94 -2.10
CA GLY A 39 13.03 3.23 -0.95
C GLY A 39 11.63 3.74 -0.60
N LYS A 40 11.40 5.05 -0.71
CA LYS A 40 10.07 5.65 -0.51
C LYS A 40 9.05 5.11 -1.53
N GLN A 41 9.44 4.98 -2.80
CA GLN A 41 8.57 4.41 -3.84
C GLN A 41 8.31 2.93 -3.58
N CYS A 42 9.32 2.15 -3.22
CA CYS A 42 9.19 0.72 -2.91
C CYS A 42 8.23 0.49 -1.75
N ARG A 43 8.41 1.23 -0.65
CA ARG A 43 7.50 1.19 0.50
C ARG A 43 6.07 1.50 0.08
N ARG A 44 5.86 2.60 -0.64
CA ARG A 44 4.53 3.02 -1.08
C ARG A 44 3.89 1.97 -1.98
N ARG A 45 4.63 1.36 -2.92
CA ARG A 45 4.10 0.33 -3.81
C ARG A 45 3.71 -0.92 -3.04
N TRP A 46 4.56 -1.38 -2.12
CA TRP A 46 4.25 -2.51 -1.26
C TRP A 46 3.00 -2.27 -0.42
N THR A 47 2.99 -1.18 0.36
CA THR A 47 1.92 -0.91 1.31
C THR A 47 0.58 -0.59 0.66
N ASN A 48 0.56 -0.16 -0.61
CA ASN A 48 -0.68 0.20 -1.30
C ASN A 48 -1.20 -0.88 -2.24
N PHE A 49 -0.32 -1.70 -2.84
CA PHE A 49 -0.69 -2.56 -3.97
C PHE A 49 -0.18 -4.00 -3.90
N LEU A 50 0.97 -4.27 -3.26
CA LEU A 50 1.58 -5.61 -3.32
C LEU A 50 1.49 -6.43 -2.02
N ASN A 51 1.21 -5.77 -0.90
CA ASN A 51 1.10 -6.47 0.38
C ASN A 51 -0.10 -7.43 0.34
N ALA A 52 0.18 -8.73 0.52
CA ALA A 52 -0.81 -9.80 0.42
C ALA A 52 -1.86 -9.77 1.54
N ASP A 53 -1.57 -9.14 2.67
CA ASP A 53 -2.55 -8.87 3.74
C ASP A 53 -3.63 -7.86 3.33
N LEU A 54 -3.48 -7.19 2.18
CA LEU A 54 -4.48 -6.27 1.68
C LEU A 54 -5.61 -7.03 1.01
N LYS A 55 -6.84 -6.75 1.45
CA LYS A 55 -8.04 -7.22 0.76
C LYS A 55 -8.10 -6.56 -0.62
N THR A 56 -7.93 -7.39 -1.65
CA THR A 56 -7.97 -6.98 -3.08
C THR A 56 -9.34 -7.17 -3.72
N GLY A 57 -10.32 -7.75 -3.01
CA GLY A 57 -11.69 -7.93 -3.48
C GLY A 57 -12.55 -6.66 -3.41
N GLY A 58 -13.80 -6.76 -3.89
CA GLY A 58 -14.79 -5.68 -3.81
C GLY A 58 -15.05 -5.22 -2.37
N TRP A 59 -15.55 -3.99 -2.21
CA TRP A 59 -15.95 -3.46 -0.91
C TRP A 59 -17.24 -4.14 -0.42
N THR A 60 -17.23 -4.57 0.84
CA THR A 60 -18.43 -5.14 1.47
C THR A 60 -19.29 -4.03 2.09
N PRO A 61 -20.62 -4.22 2.20
CA PRO A 61 -21.49 -3.24 2.87
C PRO A 61 -21.06 -2.90 4.30
N GLN A 62 -20.44 -3.86 5.00
CA GLN A 62 -19.89 -3.67 6.34
C GLN A 62 -18.68 -2.72 6.31
N GLU A 63 -17.77 -2.90 5.35
CA GLU A 63 -16.63 -1.98 5.16
C GLU A 63 -17.12 -0.57 4.79
N ASP A 64 -18.15 -0.45 3.95
CA ASP A 64 -18.77 0.84 3.59
C ASP A 64 -19.42 1.55 4.80
N ASN A 65 -20.11 0.80 5.68
CA ASN A 65 -20.65 1.37 6.91
C ASN A 65 -19.53 1.87 7.84
N ILE A 66 -18.44 1.12 8.00
CA ILE A 66 -17.28 1.55 8.81
C ILE A 66 -16.64 2.80 8.21
N LEU A 67 -16.56 2.89 6.88
CA LEU A 67 -16.09 4.07 6.15
C LEU A 67 -16.93 5.30 6.45
N MET A 68 -18.26 5.20 6.33
CA MET A 68 -19.17 6.31 6.59
C MET A 68 -19.08 6.79 8.04
N GLU A 69 -19.12 5.87 9.01
CA GLU A 69 -19.01 6.20 10.43
C GLU A 69 -17.62 6.75 10.78
N GLY A 70 -16.57 6.15 10.23
CA GLY A 70 -15.20 6.62 10.39
C GLY A 70 -14.99 8.02 9.83
N HIS A 71 -15.55 8.33 8.66
CA HIS A 71 -15.48 9.67 8.07
C HIS A 71 -16.27 10.69 8.87
N LYS A 72 -17.46 10.33 9.36
CA LYS A 72 -18.26 11.18 10.26
C LYS A 72 -17.50 11.52 11.56
N MET A 73 -16.76 10.57 12.12
CA MET A 73 -16.01 10.76 13.37
C MET A 73 -14.65 11.45 13.18
N HIS A 74 -13.94 11.15 12.09
CA HIS A 74 -12.54 11.54 11.91
C HIS A 74 -12.27 12.48 10.73
N GLY A 75 -13.27 12.73 9.87
CA GLY A 75 -13.12 13.48 8.62
C GLY A 75 -12.14 12.79 7.67
N ASN A 76 -11.28 13.57 7.02
CA ASN A 76 -10.32 13.08 6.02
C ASN A 76 -9.07 12.41 6.61
N LYS A 77 -9.17 11.83 7.81
CA LYS A 77 -8.08 11.08 8.47
C LYS A 77 -8.08 9.63 7.98
N TRP A 78 -7.80 9.45 6.69
CA TRP A 78 -7.88 8.14 6.01
C TRP A 78 -7.04 7.04 6.65
N THR A 79 -5.90 7.39 7.26
CA THR A 79 -5.06 6.44 8.00
C THR A 79 -5.77 5.86 9.22
N GLU A 80 -6.58 6.66 9.94
CA GLU A 80 -7.35 6.16 11.08
C GLU A 80 -8.54 5.32 10.62
N ILE A 81 -9.23 5.77 9.57
CA ILE A 81 -10.36 5.02 9.00
C ILE A 81 -9.89 3.67 8.44
N ALA A 82 -8.71 3.61 7.81
CA ALA A 82 -8.10 2.36 7.33
C ALA A 82 -7.84 1.34 8.45
N LYS A 83 -7.42 1.81 9.63
CA LYS A 83 -7.25 0.93 10.80
C LYS A 83 -8.59 0.35 11.26
N MET A 84 -9.68 1.12 11.17
CA MET A 84 -11.02 0.67 11.53
C MET A 84 -11.57 -0.36 10.55
N VAL A 85 -11.39 -0.14 9.24
CA VAL A 85 -11.88 -1.04 8.19
C VAL A 85 -11.15 -2.39 8.21
N GLY A 86 -9.85 -2.39 8.52
CA GLY A 86 -9.05 -3.60 8.67
C GLY A 86 -8.77 -4.32 7.34
N GLY A 87 -7.50 -4.37 6.94
CA GLY A 87 -7.07 -5.00 5.69
C GLY A 87 -7.25 -4.13 4.44
N ARG A 88 -7.65 -2.86 4.58
CA ARG A 88 -7.66 -1.86 3.50
C ARG A 88 -6.63 -0.76 3.81
N THR A 89 -6.04 -0.18 2.77
CA THR A 89 -5.05 0.90 2.90
C THR A 89 -5.73 2.26 3.00
N ASP A 90 -5.04 3.27 3.56
CA ASP A 90 -5.55 4.65 3.58
C ASP A 90 -5.89 5.16 2.19
N ASN A 91 -5.10 4.78 1.18
CA ASN A 91 -5.38 5.13 -0.20
C ASN A 91 -6.59 4.38 -0.78
N ALA A 92 -6.79 3.12 -0.43
CA ALA A 92 -7.99 2.37 -0.83
C ALA A 92 -9.25 2.99 -0.23
N VAL A 93 -9.22 3.30 1.07
CA VAL A 93 -10.32 3.94 1.81
C VAL A 93 -10.65 5.31 1.23
N LYS A 94 -9.65 6.15 0.95
CA LYS A 94 -9.85 7.46 0.32
C LYS A 94 -10.47 7.39 -1.07
N ASN A 95 -10.21 6.31 -1.83
CA ASN A 95 -10.69 6.14 -3.20
C ASN A 95 -12.03 5.36 -3.26
N ARG A 96 -12.59 4.99 -2.11
CA ARG A 96 -13.91 4.39 -2.01
C ARG A 96 -14.95 5.49 -1.84
#